data_AF-A0A931LHV4-F1
#
_entry.id   AF-A0A931LHV4-F1
#
_cell.length_a   1.000
_cell.length_b   1.000
_cell.length_c   1.000
_cell.angle_alpha   90.00
_cell.angle_beta   90.00
_cell.angle_gamma   90.00
#
_symmetry.space_group_name_H-M   'P 1'
#
loop_
_entity.id
_entity.type
_entity.pdbx_description
1 polymer ?
#
loop_
_entity_poly.entity_id
_entity_poly.type
_entity_poly.pdbx_seq_one_letter_code
_entity_poly.pdbx_strand_id
1 'polypeptide(L)'
;MAAWTDSIGLALTGEGIAARVPALARAAEQAGLGSVWFVEDYFFPGAYTLAGAAAAVTDRIVLGLGVVNPYTRHPALIAMETASLAALAPGRVVLGLGSSNRNWIAGRMAIAFDAPLARVRESVEIVRRLLAGERLTYQGAQLAVSGVELEEKVSGTVPILLGVKGPKALAMAAEVADGVHGAILTTPAHVRRVRAAAAARPGFTVIAYVATAIDDDGRRARESVKPLLARYLGVLHGQSILADAGLEERQTRPFREALSAGAPAAHLVDDALVERLAIAGTPADCRRALARFAEAGLDTPVALVPPALDLHEQISRIGRELVPAWKDPGCR
;
A
#
# COMPACT_ATOMS: atom_id res chain seq x y z
N MET A 1 19.30 -4.79 -8.70
CA MET A 1 18.02 -4.24 -9.21
C MET A 1 18.06 -2.75 -8.97
N ALA A 2 17.80 -1.91 -9.98
CA ALA A 2 17.53 -0.50 -9.72
C ALA A 2 16.40 -0.47 -8.69
N ALA A 3 16.61 0.15 -7.53
CA ALA A 3 15.65 0.04 -6.45
C ALA A 3 14.40 0.78 -6.94
N TRP A 4 13.30 0.07 -7.18
CA TRP A 4 12.01 0.70 -7.52
C TRP A 4 11.56 1.65 -6.41
N THR A 5 12.16 1.48 -5.22
CA THR A 5 12.08 2.39 -4.10
C THR A 5 12.77 3.73 -4.34
N ASP A 6 13.60 3.86 -5.37
CA ASP A 6 14.23 5.11 -5.81
C ASP A 6 13.30 6.02 -6.63
N SER A 7 12.00 5.80 -6.54
CA SER A 7 10.98 6.58 -7.23
C SER A 7 9.67 6.57 -6.43
N ILE A 8 8.63 7.18 -6.99
CA ILE A 8 7.30 7.27 -6.41
C ILE A 8 6.44 6.13 -6.98
N GLY A 9 5.62 5.52 -6.14
CA GLY A 9 4.61 4.54 -6.55
C GLY A 9 3.26 5.20 -6.85
N LEU A 10 2.36 4.49 -7.52
CA LEU A 10 0.99 4.93 -7.77
C LEU A 10 -0.01 3.85 -7.37
N ALA A 11 -1.02 4.20 -6.57
CA ALA A 11 -2.15 3.33 -6.31
C ALA A 11 -3.19 3.47 -7.43
N LEU A 12 -3.57 2.36 -8.07
CA LEU A 12 -4.66 2.34 -9.05
C LEU A 12 -5.93 1.78 -8.40
N THR A 13 -6.86 2.69 -8.11
CA THR A 13 -8.14 2.40 -7.46
C THR A 13 -9.21 3.36 -7.96
N GLY A 14 -10.48 3.06 -7.68
CA GLY A 14 -11.63 3.89 -8.03
C GLY A 14 -12.55 3.25 -9.04
N GLU A 15 -13.64 3.96 -9.34
CA GLU A 15 -14.67 3.53 -10.26
C GLU A 15 -14.13 3.41 -11.70
N GLY A 16 -14.52 2.34 -12.40
CA GLY A 16 -14.09 2.09 -13.78
C GLY A 16 -12.59 1.80 -13.95
N ILE A 17 -11.82 1.66 -12.85
CA ILE A 17 -10.36 1.53 -12.93
C ILE A 17 -9.91 0.33 -13.77
N ALA A 18 -10.67 -0.78 -13.72
CA ALA A 18 -10.32 -2.02 -14.39
C ALA A 18 -10.08 -1.85 -15.90
N ALA A 19 -10.96 -1.11 -16.59
CA ALA A 19 -10.84 -0.86 -18.03
C ALA A 19 -9.67 0.09 -18.38
N ARG A 20 -9.19 0.87 -17.40
CA ARG A 20 -8.18 1.92 -17.59
C ARG A 20 -6.77 1.48 -17.19
N VAL A 21 -6.62 0.38 -16.44
CA VAL A 21 -5.32 -0.09 -15.93
C VAL A 21 -4.25 -0.19 -17.02
N PRO A 22 -4.49 -0.79 -18.20
CA PRO A 22 -3.43 -0.91 -19.21
C PRO A 22 -2.87 0.45 -19.65
N ALA A 23 -3.75 1.43 -19.89
CA ALA A 23 -3.34 2.77 -20.30
C ALA A 23 -2.65 3.54 -19.18
N LEU A 24 -3.16 3.44 -17.95
CA LEU A 24 -2.61 4.12 -16.78
C LEU A 24 -1.26 3.55 -16.34
N ALA A 25 -1.08 2.23 -16.41
CA ALA A 25 0.19 1.58 -16.12
C ALA A 25 1.30 2.00 -17.10
N ARG A 26 0.98 2.06 -18.41
CA ARG A 26 1.89 2.62 -19.42
C ARG A 26 2.23 4.07 -19.15
N ALA A 27 1.23 4.90 -18.84
CA ALA A 27 1.43 6.30 -18.52
C ALA A 27 2.34 6.47 -17.30
N ALA A 28 2.13 5.68 -16.24
CA ALA A 28 2.96 5.69 -15.04
C ALA A 28 4.41 5.31 -15.33
N GLU A 29 4.64 4.26 -16.13
CA GLU A 29 5.99 3.85 -16.54
C GLU A 29 6.69 4.91 -17.40
N GLN A 30 5.97 5.50 -18.37
CA GLN A 30 6.49 6.57 -19.23
C GLN A 30 6.81 7.83 -18.44
N ALA A 31 6.02 8.12 -17.40
CA ALA A 31 6.24 9.23 -16.48
C ALA A 31 7.38 8.95 -15.46
N GLY A 32 7.99 7.75 -15.48
CA GLY A 32 9.15 7.41 -14.66
C GLY A 32 8.82 6.98 -13.22
N LEU A 33 7.57 6.65 -12.92
CA LEU A 33 7.19 6.09 -11.63
C LEU A 33 7.82 4.71 -11.44
N GLY A 34 8.17 4.39 -10.19
CA GLY A 34 8.87 3.15 -9.87
C GLY A 34 7.95 1.94 -9.70
N SER A 35 6.69 2.17 -9.31
CA SER A 35 5.74 1.11 -9.05
C SER A 35 4.28 1.51 -9.27
N VAL A 36 3.43 0.54 -9.59
CA VAL A 36 1.96 0.63 -9.55
C VAL A 36 1.42 -0.41 -8.58
N TRP A 37 0.45 -0.01 -7.77
CA TRP A 37 -0.09 -0.80 -6.67
C TRP A 37 -1.58 -1.04 -6.82
N PHE A 38 -1.98 -2.31 -6.66
CA PHE A 38 -3.35 -2.78 -6.83
C PHE A 38 -3.91 -3.20 -5.48
N VAL A 39 -4.97 -2.50 -5.04
CA VAL A 39 -5.65 -2.77 -3.77
C VAL A 39 -6.66 -3.89 -3.96
N GLU A 40 -6.74 -4.83 -3.00
CA GLU A 40 -7.80 -5.82 -2.94
C GLU A 40 -8.83 -5.43 -1.87
N ASP A 41 -9.73 -4.51 -2.24
CA ASP A 41 -10.95 -4.22 -1.48
C ASP A 41 -12.11 -5.01 -2.10
N TYR A 42 -12.87 -5.73 -1.27
CA TYR A 42 -13.93 -6.61 -1.76
C TYR A 42 -15.09 -5.79 -2.34
N PHE A 43 -15.76 -6.37 -3.35
CA PHE A 43 -16.78 -5.71 -4.16
C PHE A 43 -16.24 -4.61 -5.10
N PHE A 44 -14.91 -4.46 -5.18
CA PHE A 44 -14.18 -3.67 -6.17
C PHE A 44 -13.32 -4.59 -7.05
N PRO A 45 -12.66 -4.08 -8.12
CA PRO A 45 -11.83 -4.89 -8.99
C PRO A 45 -10.69 -5.64 -8.27
N GLY A 46 -10.42 -6.88 -8.69
CA GLY A 46 -9.45 -7.77 -8.04
C GLY A 46 -7.99 -7.48 -8.39
N ALA A 47 -7.10 -7.51 -7.39
CA ALA A 47 -5.72 -7.05 -7.53
C ALA A 47 -4.88 -7.85 -8.53
N TYR A 48 -4.91 -9.19 -8.49
CA TYR A 48 -4.13 -10.04 -9.42
C TYR A 48 -4.54 -9.85 -10.88
N THR A 49 -5.83 -9.75 -11.16
CA THR A 49 -6.34 -9.50 -12.53
C THR A 49 -5.81 -8.18 -13.08
N LEU A 50 -5.86 -7.12 -12.28
CA LEU A 50 -5.34 -5.81 -12.68
C LEU A 50 -3.82 -5.81 -12.83
N ALA A 51 -3.10 -6.48 -11.91
CA ALA A 51 -1.65 -6.61 -12.00
C ALA A 51 -1.22 -7.38 -13.25
N GLY A 52 -1.90 -8.47 -13.61
CA GLY A 52 -1.65 -9.21 -14.85
C GLY A 52 -1.91 -8.35 -16.10
N ALA A 53 -2.97 -7.56 -16.10
CA ALA A 53 -3.27 -6.62 -17.20
C ALA A 53 -2.18 -5.54 -17.35
N ALA A 54 -1.63 -5.04 -16.24
CA ALA A 54 -0.50 -4.11 -16.25
C ALA A 54 0.81 -4.79 -16.68
N ALA A 55 1.07 -6.01 -16.23
CA ALA A 55 2.24 -6.81 -16.60
C ALA A 55 2.34 -7.01 -18.11
N ALA A 56 1.21 -7.29 -18.76
CA ALA A 56 1.13 -7.53 -20.20
C ALA A 56 1.46 -6.30 -21.07
N VAL A 57 1.53 -5.10 -20.49
CA VAL A 57 1.67 -3.85 -21.25
C VAL A 57 2.79 -2.94 -20.76
N THR A 58 3.60 -3.40 -19.79
CA THR A 58 4.71 -2.65 -19.18
C THR A 58 5.95 -3.54 -19.05
N ASP A 59 7.13 -2.92 -19.14
CA ASP A 59 8.40 -3.67 -19.24
C ASP A 59 9.31 -3.48 -18.02
N ARG A 60 9.14 -2.40 -17.26
CA ARG A 60 10.09 -1.96 -16.22
C ARG A 60 9.45 -1.67 -14.87
N ILE A 61 8.25 -1.10 -14.87
CA ILE A 61 7.59 -0.69 -13.63
C ILE A 61 7.27 -1.90 -12.74
N VAL A 62 7.45 -1.73 -11.44
CA VAL A 62 7.12 -2.75 -10.45
C VAL A 62 5.62 -2.80 -10.19
N LEU A 63 5.09 -4.01 -10.06
CA LEU A 63 3.69 -4.32 -9.82
C LEU A 63 3.54 -4.80 -8.38
N GLY A 64 2.94 -3.95 -7.56
CA GLY A 64 2.69 -4.23 -6.16
C GLY A 64 1.26 -4.67 -5.91
N LEU A 65 1.09 -5.73 -5.12
CA LEU A 65 -0.22 -6.07 -4.54
C LEU A 65 -0.32 -5.39 -3.18
N GLY A 66 -1.37 -4.62 -2.90
CA GLY A 66 -1.40 -3.77 -1.71
C GLY A 66 -2.78 -3.70 -1.03
N VAL A 67 -3.22 -4.69 -0.27
CA VAL A 67 -2.57 -5.99 0.05
C VAL A 67 -3.59 -7.13 -0.07
N VAL A 68 -3.12 -8.35 -0.34
CA VAL A 68 -3.95 -9.57 -0.25
C VAL A 68 -3.97 -10.12 1.18
N ASN A 69 -4.76 -11.17 1.45
CA ASN A 69 -4.97 -11.66 2.81
C ASN A 69 -5.24 -13.17 2.87
N PRO A 70 -4.91 -13.82 4.01
CA PRO A 70 -5.02 -15.26 4.15
C PRO A 70 -6.42 -15.78 4.55
N TYR A 71 -7.41 -14.89 4.66
CA TYR A 71 -8.79 -15.28 5.01
C TYR A 71 -9.61 -15.63 3.78
N THR A 72 -9.42 -14.87 2.69
CA THR A 72 -10.15 -15.07 1.42
C THR A 72 -9.33 -15.84 0.41
N ARG A 73 -8.00 -15.87 0.55
CA ARG A 73 -7.10 -16.64 -0.29
C ARG A 73 -6.24 -17.54 0.59
N HIS A 74 -6.33 -18.84 0.37
CA HIS A 74 -5.42 -19.77 1.03
C HIS A 74 -3.96 -19.43 0.63
N PRO A 75 -2.95 -19.57 1.51
CA PRO A 75 -1.55 -19.29 1.18
C PRO A 75 -1.04 -20.00 -0.08
N ALA A 76 -1.51 -21.22 -0.34
CA ALA A 76 -1.20 -21.94 -1.59
C ALA A 76 -1.71 -21.18 -2.83
N LEU A 77 -2.92 -20.61 -2.78
CA LEU A 77 -3.48 -19.79 -3.85
C LEU A 77 -2.70 -18.47 -4.00
N ILE A 78 -2.32 -17.84 -2.89
CA ILE A 78 -1.48 -16.63 -2.92
C ILE A 78 -0.15 -16.92 -3.60
N ALA A 79 0.52 -18.02 -3.26
CA ALA A 79 1.78 -18.42 -3.86
C ALA A 79 1.63 -18.73 -5.36
N MET A 80 0.60 -19.48 -5.74
CA MET A 80 0.29 -19.82 -7.14
C MET A 80 0.09 -18.58 -8.02
N GLU A 81 -0.77 -17.65 -7.59
CA GLU A 81 -1.07 -16.42 -8.32
C GLU A 81 0.15 -15.48 -8.36
N THR A 82 0.90 -15.40 -7.26
CA THR A 82 2.14 -14.60 -7.20
C THR A 82 3.21 -15.15 -8.14
N ALA A 83 3.38 -16.47 -8.21
CA ALA A 83 4.33 -17.09 -9.14
C ALA A 83 3.94 -16.85 -10.60
N SER A 84 2.65 -17.00 -10.92
CA SER A 84 2.11 -16.70 -12.26
C SER A 84 2.36 -15.24 -12.66
N LEU A 85 2.09 -14.30 -11.75
CA LEU A 85 2.37 -12.89 -12.00
C LEU A 85 3.87 -12.61 -12.14
N ALA A 86 4.72 -13.27 -11.34
CA ALA A 86 6.17 -13.14 -11.44
C ALA A 86 6.74 -13.71 -12.73
N ALA A 87 6.11 -14.74 -13.32
CA ALA A 87 6.44 -15.23 -14.64
C ALA A 87 6.08 -14.21 -15.75
N LEU A 88 4.94 -13.52 -15.61
CA LEU A 88 4.54 -12.43 -16.53
C LEU A 88 5.41 -11.17 -16.38
N ALA A 89 5.91 -10.91 -15.17
CA ALA A 89 6.71 -9.73 -14.85
C ALA A 89 7.98 -10.09 -14.04
N PRO A 90 8.97 -10.78 -14.65
CA PRO A 90 10.15 -11.26 -13.93
C PRO A 90 10.91 -10.16 -13.21
N GLY A 91 11.14 -10.33 -11.91
CA GLY A 91 11.83 -9.36 -11.06
C GLY A 91 11.06 -8.05 -10.80
N ARG A 92 9.78 -7.96 -11.20
CA ARG A 92 8.96 -6.74 -11.09
C ARG A 92 7.73 -6.92 -10.21
N VAL A 93 7.65 -7.96 -9.39
CA VAL A 93 6.48 -8.21 -8.53
C VAL A 93 6.83 -8.00 -7.07
N VAL A 94 5.94 -7.31 -6.34
CA VAL A 94 6.00 -7.20 -4.87
C VAL A 94 4.67 -7.64 -4.28
N LEU A 95 4.73 -8.62 -3.36
CA LEU A 95 3.56 -9.15 -2.69
C LEU A 95 3.31 -8.37 -1.38
N GLY A 96 2.27 -7.55 -1.36
CA GLY A 96 1.74 -7.06 -0.09
C GLY A 96 0.75 -8.04 0.51
N LEU A 97 0.97 -8.41 1.77
CA LEU A 97 0.13 -9.34 2.54
C LEU A 97 -0.31 -8.70 3.85
N GLY A 98 -1.56 -8.89 4.25
CA GLY A 98 -2.05 -8.39 5.54
C GLY A 98 -3.25 -9.19 6.05
N SER A 99 -3.72 -8.82 7.24
CA SER A 99 -4.86 -9.49 7.84
C SER A 99 -6.20 -9.10 7.24
N SER A 100 -6.25 -8.13 6.31
CA SER A 100 -7.49 -7.39 5.98
C SER A 100 -8.08 -6.69 7.22
N ASN A 101 -9.32 -6.22 7.14
CA ASN A 101 -10.06 -5.64 8.27
C ASN A 101 -11.30 -6.48 8.64
N ARG A 102 -11.62 -6.50 9.94
CA ARG A 102 -12.73 -7.30 10.49
C ARG A 102 -14.08 -6.96 9.84
N ASN A 103 -14.31 -5.70 9.50
CA ASN A 103 -15.57 -5.27 8.88
C ASN A 103 -15.78 -5.97 7.53
N TRP A 104 -14.75 -6.09 6.70
CA TRP A 104 -14.84 -6.86 5.46
C TRP A 104 -14.99 -8.35 5.72
N ILE A 105 -14.04 -8.94 6.45
CA ILE A 105 -13.94 -10.40 6.57
C ILE A 105 -15.14 -10.98 7.34
N ALA A 106 -15.35 -10.54 8.58
CA ALA A 106 -16.43 -11.05 9.42
C ALA A 106 -17.76 -10.32 9.16
N GLY A 107 -17.71 -9.00 9.01
CA GLY A 107 -18.93 -8.19 8.91
C GLY A 107 -19.68 -8.31 7.58
N ARG A 108 -18.97 -8.41 6.46
CA ARG A 108 -19.58 -8.39 5.11
C ARG A 108 -19.57 -9.75 4.42
N MET A 109 -18.54 -10.56 4.66
CA MET A 109 -18.39 -11.88 4.02
C MET A 109 -18.65 -13.06 4.97
N ALA A 110 -18.95 -12.79 6.24
CA ALA A 110 -19.22 -13.81 7.26
C ALA A 110 -18.09 -14.86 7.42
N ILE A 111 -16.84 -14.48 7.11
CA ILE A 111 -15.67 -15.32 7.34
C ILE A 111 -15.17 -15.09 8.76
N ALA A 112 -14.81 -16.17 9.47
CA ALA A 112 -14.23 -16.07 10.81
C ALA A 112 -12.96 -15.21 10.80
N PHE A 113 -12.90 -14.23 11.70
CA PHE A 113 -11.76 -13.32 11.86
C PHE A 113 -11.03 -13.62 13.18
N ASP A 114 -10.38 -14.77 13.20
CA ASP A 114 -9.59 -15.34 14.29
C ASP A 114 -8.09 -15.26 14.00
N ALA A 115 -7.29 -15.16 15.08
CA ALA A 115 -5.82 -15.23 15.06
C ALA A 115 -5.08 -14.49 13.90
N PRO A 116 -5.37 -13.20 13.63
CA PRO A 116 -4.83 -12.50 12.45
C PRO A 116 -3.31 -12.45 12.37
N LEU A 117 -2.60 -12.34 13.50
CA LEU A 117 -1.14 -12.35 13.51
C LEU A 117 -0.58 -13.73 13.13
N ALA A 118 -1.12 -14.80 13.71
CA ALA A 118 -0.68 -16.16 13.42
C ALA A 118 -0.95 -16.51 11.94
N ARG A 119 -2.17 -16.23 11.44
CA ARG A 119 -2.51 -16.47 10.04
C ARG A 119 -1.58 -15.73 9.09
N VAL A 120 -1.29 -14.44 9.33
CA VAL A 120 -0.35 -13.69 8.48
C VAL A 120 1.06 -14.28 8.55
N ARG A 121 1.58 -14.58 9.75
CA ARG A 121 2.91 -15.19 9.91
C ARG A 121 3.04 -16.51 9.14
N GLU A 122 2.14 -17.45 9.42
CA GLU A 122 2.14 -18.77 8.78
C GLU A 122 1.97 -18.65 7.26
N SER A 123 1.19 -17.67 6.79
CA SER A 123 1.05 -17.39 5.35
C SER A 123 2.35 -16.89 4.72
N VAL A 124 3.10 -16.00 5.38
CA VAL A 124 4.41 -15.55 4.87
C VAL A 124 5.36 -16.74 4.75
N GLU A 125 5.40 -17.61 5.75
CA GLU A 125 6.27 -18.80 5.75
C GLU A 125 5.90 -19.76 4.61
N ILE A 126 4.61 -20.11 4.47
CA ILE A 126 4.13 -21.00 3.41
C ILE A 126 4.41 -20.39 2.03
N VAL A 127 4.02 -19.13 1.80
CA VAL A 127 4.18 -18.47 0.50
C VAL A 127 5.66 -18.36 0.13
N ARG A 128 6.52 -17.95 1.06
CA ARG A 128 7.95 -17.78 0.78
C ARG A 128 8.62 -19.09 0.39
N ARG A 129 8.31 -20.20 1.10
CA ARG A 129 8.86 -21.53 0.80
C ARG A 129 8.37 -22.08 -0.53
N LEU A 130 7.08 -21.90 -0.83
CA LEU A 130 6.52 -22.28 -2.13
C LEU A 130 7.15 -21.49 -3.29
N LEU A 131 7.29 -20.16 -3.15
CA LEU A 131 7.94 -19.32 -4.15
C LEU A 131 9.44 -19.63 -4.31
N ALA A 132 10.09 -20.20 -3.29
CA ALA A 132 11.46 -20.72 -3.39
C ALA A 132 11.56 -22.08 -4.11
N GLY A 133 10.43 -22.65 -4.56
CA GLY A 133 10.37 -23.93 -5.26
C GLY A 133 10.44 -25.16 -4.34
N GLU A 134 10.18 -25.00 -3.04
CA GLU A 134 10.14 -26.14 -2.13
C GLU A 134 8.88 -26.99 -2.33
N ARG A 135 9.05 -28.32 -2.32
CA ARG A 135 7.95 -29.24 -2.02
C ARG A 135 7.66 -29.20 -0.52
N LEU A 136 6.46 -28.77 -0.16
CA LEU A 136 6.12 -28.32 1.18
C LEU A 136 5.03 -29.18 1.84
N THR A 137 5.35 -29.66 3.03
CA THR A 137 4.37 -30.00 4.07
C THR A 137 4.57 -29.01 5.23
N TYR A 138 3.50 -28.37 5.66
CA TYR A 138 3.51 -27.37 6.72
C TYR A 138 2.28 -27.59 7.61
N GLN A 139 2.49 -27.60 8.92
CA GLN A 139 1.42 -27.74 9.91
C GLN A 139 1.57 -26.62 10.95
N GLY A 140 0.87 -25.51 10.70
CA GLY A 140 0.79 -24.39 11.62
C GLY A 140 -0.38 -24.52 12.61
N ALA A 141 -0.56 -23.49 13.43
CA ALA A 141 -1.69 -23.41 14.33
C ALA A 141 -2.99 -23.03 13.59
N GLN A 142 -2.89 -22.33 12.47
CA GLN A 142 -4.04 -21.80 11.72
C GLN A 142 -4.12 -22.33 10.28
N LEU A 143 -2.99 -22.67 9.68
CA LEU A 143 -2.85 -23.01 8.27
C LEU A 143 -2.01 -24.27 8.11
N ALA A 144 -2.37 -25.08 7.11
CA ALA A 144 -1.64 -26.30 6.79
C ALA A 144 -1.62 -26.57 5.28
N VAL A 145 -0.56 -27.20 4.80
CA VAL A 145 -0.44 -27.77 3.45
C VAL A 145 0.30 -29.11 3.55
N SER A 146 0.07 -30.03 2.61
CA SER A 146 0.70 -31.35 2.64
C SER A 146 1.16 -31.77 1.24
N GLY A 147 2.48 -31.98 1.09
CA GLY A 147 3.09 -32.51 -0.13
C GLY A 147 2.90 -31.66 -1.39
N VAL A 148 2.68 -30.35 -1.25
CA VAL A 148 2.41 -29.41 -2.37
C VAL A 148 3.69 -28.79 -2.91
N GLU A 149 3.73 -28.45 -4.19
CA GLU A 149 4.85 -27.78 -4.86
C GLU A 149 4.27 -26.89 -5.97
N LEU A 150 4.91 -25.75 -6.26
CA LEU A 150 4.52 -24.92 -7.40
C LEU A 150 5.09 -25.49 -8.69
N GLU A 151 4.28 -25.56 -9.73
CA GLU A 151 4.73 -25.89 -11.08
C GLU A 151 5.52 -24.73 -11.71
N GLU A 152 4.98 -23.52 -11.62
CA GLU A 152 5.63 -22.30 -12.10
C GLU A 152 6.76 -21.89 -11.15
N LYS A 153 7.99 -21.85 -11.67
CA LYS A 153 9.19 -21.51 -10.89
C LYS A 153 9.49 -20.03 -11.01
N VAL A 154 9.61 -19.36 -9.87
CA VAL A 154 9.97 -17.95 -9.84
C VAL A 154 11.48 -17.79 -9.95
N SER A 155 11.93 -17.01 -10.93
CA SER A 155 13.33 -16.58 -11.00
C SER A 155 13.59 -15.48 -9.97
N GLY A 156 14.49 -15.71 -9.02
CA GLY A 156 14.86 -14.74 -7.99
C GLY A 156 13.87 -14.71 -6.81
N THR A 157 13.77 -13.57 -6.14
CA THR A 157 12.93 -13.41 -4.95
C THR A 157 11.80 -12.42 -5.21
N VAL A 158 10.60 -12.74 -4.72
CA VAL A 158 9.47 -11.79 -4.66
C VAL A 158 9.44 -11.20 -3.25
N PRO A 159 9.67 -9.87 -3.09
CA PRO A 159 9.58 -9.23 -1.79
C PRO A 159 8.16 -9.34 -1.21
N ILE A 160 8.07 -9.67 0.08
CA ILE A 160 6.81 -9.73 0.83
C ILE A 160 6.76 -8.58 1.83
N LEU A 161 5.85 -7.63 1.61
CA LEU A 161 5.64 -6.48 2.49
C LEU A 161 4.35 -6.66 3.31
N LEU A 162 4.40 -6.38 4.61
CA LEU A 162 3.21 -6.53 5.45
C LEU A 162 2.40 -5.24 5.59
N GLY A 163 1.11 -5.32 5.32
CA GLY A 163 0.12 -4.27 5.59
C GLY A 163 -0.32 -4.27 7.05
N VAL A 164 0.54 -3.82 7.96
CA VAL A 164 0.34 -3.88 9.42
C VAL A 164 0.63 -2.54 10.11
N LYS A 165 0.05 -2.35 11.31
CA LYS A 165 0.08 -1.03 12.02
C LYS A 165 0.38 -1.10 13.52
N GLY A 166 -0.11 -2.14 14.20
CA GLY A 166 0.03 -2.26 15.67
C GLY A 166 1.41 -2.77 16.10
N PRO A 167 1.88 -2.49 17.33
CA PRO A 167 3.24 -2.79 17.78
C PRO A 167 3.61 -4.27 17.67
N LYS A 168 2.71 -5.18 18.08
CA LYS A 168 2.91 -6.63 17.92
C LYS A 168 3.03 -7.06 16.46
N ALA A 169 2.27 -6.42 15.58
CA ALA A 169 2.28 -6.72 14.16
C ALA A 169 3.53 -6.17 13.46
N LEU A 170 4.02 -4.99 13.89
CA LEU A 170 5.29 -4.41 13.41
C LEU A 170 6.49 -5.24 13.86
N ALA A 171 6.51 -5.71 15.11
CA ALA A 171 7.54 -6.63 15.59
C ALA A 171 7.55 -7.93 14.77
N MET A 172 6.39 -8.53 14.55
CA MET A 172 6.25 -9.70 13.66
C MET A 172 6.75 -9.41 12.24
N ALA A 173 6.42 -8.24 11.67
CA ALA A 173 6.87 -7.89 10.33
C ALA A 173 8.41 -7.82 10.23
N ALA A 174 9.07 -7.24 11.24
CA ALA A 174 10.52 -7.21 11.31
C ALA A 174 11.15 -8.62 11.32
N GLU A 175 10.47 -9.61 11.90
CA GLU A 175 10.95 -11.00 11.95
C GLU A 175 10.80 -11.75 10.61
N VAL A 176 9.65 -11.62 9.93
CA VAL A 176 9.29 -12.55 8.83
C VAL A 176 9.19 -11.93 7.45
N ALA A 177 9.12 -10.60 7.36
CA ALA A 177 8.85 -9.88 6.11
C ALA A 177 10.07 -9.11 5.61
N ASP A 178 9.99 -8.72 4.33
CA ASP A 178 10.99 -7.88 3.68
C ASP A 178 10.73 -6.39 3.94
N GLY A 179 9.54 -6.06 4.48
CA GLY A 179 9.18 -4.69 4.82
C GLY A 179 7.73 -4.50 5.26
N VAL A 180 7.31 -3.24 5.35
CA VAL A 180 5.93 -2.82 5.67
C VAL A 180 5.38 -1.94 4.56
N HIS A 181 4.12 -2.20 4.20
CA HIS A 181 3.31 -1.31 3.38
C HIS A 181 2.30 -0.58 4.27
N GLY A 182 2.62 0.65 4.64
CA GLY A 182 1.78 1.53 5.43
C GLY A 182 0.47 1.88 4.72
N ALA A 183 -0.63 1.84 5.47
CA ALA A 183 -1.93 2.24 4.96
C ALA A 183 -1.98 3.76 4.71
N ILE A 184 -3.05 4.22 4.04
CA ILE A 184 -3.35 5.65 4.00
C ILE A 184 -3.44 6.23 5.42
N LEU A 185 -3.11 7.52 5.57
CA LEU A 185 -2.90 8.24 6.83
C LEU A 185 -1.60 7.85 7.57
N THR A 186 -0.69 7.13 6.91
CA THR A 186 0.69 7.02 7.39
C THR A 186 1.33 8.41 7.48
N THR A 187 1.86 8.73 8.64
CA THR A 187 2.59 9.97 8.92
C THR A 187 4.08 9.71 9.04
N PRO A 188 4.94 10.74 8.94
CA PRO A 188 6.36 10.64 9.27
C PRO A 188 6.63 10.04 10.66
N ALA A 189 5.75 10.31 11.64
CA ALA A 189 5.87 9.71 12.97
C ALA A 189 5.61 8.19 12.95
N HIS A 190 4.63 7.72 12.19
CA HIS A 190 4.39 6.29 12.00
C HIS A 190 5.57 5.62 11.28
N VAL A 191 6.11 6.24 10.23
CA VAL A 191 7.30 5.74 9.51
C VAL A 191 8.47 5.54 10.47
N ARG A 192 8.78 6.52 11.33
CA ARG A 192 9.82 6.38 12.35
C ARG A 192 9.56 5.23 13.32
N ARG A 193 8.30 5.00 13.73
CA ARG A 193 7.94 3.85 14.56
C ARG A 193 8.21 2.51 13.84
N VAL A 194 7.84 2.41 12.57
CA VAL A 194 8.12 1.22 11.75
C VAL A 194 9.62 0.98 11.65
N ARG A 195 10.41 2.03 11.36
CA ARG A 195 11.87 1.95 11.32
C ARG A 195 12.48 1.50 12.65
N ALA A 196 12.00 2.04 13.76
CA ALA A 196 12.45 1.64 15.09
C ALA A 196 12.14 0.16 15.38
N ALA A 197 10.95 -0.33 14.99
CA ALA A 197 10.58 -1.74 15.13
C ALA A 197 11.46 -2.69 14.29
N ALA A 198 12.04 -2.19 13.19
CA ALA A 198 12.89 -2.95 12.28
C ALA A 198 14.38 -2.54 12.35
N ALA A 199 14.83 -1.87 13.42
CA ALA A 199 16.18 -1.30 13.49
C ALA A 199 17.31 -2.34 13.32
N ALA A 200 17.07 -3.60 13.71
CA ALA A 200 18.01 -4.70 13.55
C ALA A 200 17.92 -5.43 12.18
N ARG A 201 17.09 -4.94 11.26
CA ARG A 201 16.82 -5.58 9.96
C ARG A 201 17.37 -4.73 8.82
N PRO A 202 18.63 -4.97 8.38
CA PRO A 202 19.16 -4.26 7.22
C PRO A 202 18.33 -4.60 5.97
N GLY A 203 18.09 -3.61 5.12
CA GLY A 203 17.31 -3.77 3.89
C GLY A 203 15.79 -3.86 4.09
N PHE A 204 15.27 -3.61 5.31
CA PHE A 204 13.83 -3.59 5.57
C PHE A 204 13.16 -2.44 4.80
N THR A 205 12.21 -2.75 3.93
CA THR A 205 11.55 -1.74 3.08
C THR A 205 10.35 -1.11 3.80
N VAL A 206 10.20 0.21 3.75
CA VAL A 206 9.05 0.95 4.31
C VAL A 206 8.44 1.83 3.25
N ILE A 207 7.24 1.45 2.79
CA ILE A 207 6.45 2.22 1.83
C ILE A 207 5.10 2.59 2.44
N ALA A 208 4.39 3.55 1.87
CA ALA A 208 3.04 3.86 2.34
C ALA A 208 2.16 4.46 1.26
N TYR A 209 0.87 4.16 1.29
CA TYR A 209 -0.13 4.94 0.59
C TYR A 209 -0.21 6.35 1.19
N VAL A 210 -0.06 7.38 0.37
CA VAL A 210 -0.16 8.79 0.79
C VAL A 210 -1.11 9.52 -0.16
N ALA A 211 -2.13 10.18 0.41
CA ALA A 211 -3.03 11.02 -0.37
C ALA A 211 -2.20 12.10 -1.08
N THR A 212 -2.25 12.12 -2.41
CA THR A 212 -1.36 12.96 -3.23
C THR A 212 -2.15 13.75 -4.25
N ALA A 213 -1.95 15.06 -4.28
CA ALA A 213 -2.59 15.97 -5.24
C ALA A 213 -1.65 17.14 -5.54
N ILE A 214 -1.39 17.38 -6.83
CA ILE A 214 -0.52 18.48 -7.25
C ILE A 214 -1.32 19.40 -8.17
N ASP A 215 -1.36 20.67 -7.84
CA ASP A 215 -2.01 21.71 -8.65
C ASP A 215 -1.17 22.99 -8.58
N ASP A 216 -1.24 23.86 -9.60
CA ASP A 216 -0.56 25.16 -9.53
C ASP A 216 -1.27 26.10 -8.55
N ASP A 217 -2.58 25.91 -8.38
CA ASP A 217 -3.34 26.43 -7.24
C ASP A 217 -3.30 25.43 -6.08
N GLY A 218 -2.36 25.67 -5.16
CA GLY A 218 -2.21 24.81 -3.99
C GLY A 218 -3.47 24.72 -3.12
N ARG A 219 -4.41 25.67 -3.19
CA ARG A 219 -5.70 25.55 -2.49
C ARG A 219 -6.57 24.47 -3.13
N ARG A 220 -6.67 24.46 -4.47
CA ARG A 220 -7.41 23.41 -5.21
C ARG A 220 -6.88 22.01 -4.90
N ALA A 221 -5.55 21.84 -4.88
CA ALA A 221 -4.93 20.57 -4.50
C ALA A 221 -5.29 20.13 -3.07
N ARG A 222 -5.17 21.03 -2.09
CA ARG A 222 -5.51 20.72 -0.68
C ARG A 222 -6.98 20.41 -0.48
N GLU A 223 -7.89 21.14 -1.13
CA GLU A 223 -9.33 20.84 -1.07
C GLU A 223 -9.66 19.46 -1.65
N SER A 224 -8.99 19.07 -2.74
CA SER A 224 -9.25 17.79 -3.42
C SER A 224 -8.98 16.56 -2.55
N VAL A 225 -8.05 16.63 -1.59
CA VAL A 225 -7.72 15.50 -0.71
C VAL A 225 -8.64 15.40 0.51
N LYS A 226 -9.34 16.46 0.90
CA LYS A 226 -10.17 16.50 2.13
C LYS A 226 -11.23 15.40 2.20
N PRO A 227 -12.00 15.09 1.13
CA PRO A 227 -12.98 14.00 1.17
C PRO A 227 -12.36 12.63 1.44
N LEU A 228 -11.20 12.36 0.83
CA LEU A 228 -10.47 11.11 1.01
C LEU A 228 -9.96 10.99 2.46
N LEU A 229 -9.34 12.06 2.98
CA LEU A 229 -8.86 12.10 4.37
C LEU A 229 -10.01 11.93 5.37
N ALA A 230 -11.13 12.64 5.19
CA ALA A 230 -12.30 12.54 6.05
C ALA A 230 -12.83 11.11 6.13
N ARG A 231 -12.98 10.44 4.99
CA ARG A 231 -13.39 9.03 4.93
C ARG A 231 -12.46 8.15 5.75
N TYR A 232 -11.15 8.24 5.53
CA TYR A 232 -10.19 7.35 6.19
C TYR A 232 -9.97 7.67 7.66
N LEU A 233 -10.15 8.92 8.09
CA LEU A 233 -10.18 9.29 9.51
C LEU A 233 -11.35 8.59 10.24
N GLY A 234 -12.51 8.46 9.58
CA GLY A 234 -13.64 7.70 10.10
C GLY A 234 -13.44 6.18 10.05
N VAL A 235 -12.81 5.65 8.99
CA VAL A 235 -12.53 4.21 8.84
C VAL A 235 -11.49 3.74 9.86
N LEU A 236 -10.45 4.55 10.10
CA LEU A 236 -9.31 4.21 10.95
C LEU A 236 -9.44 4.73 12.38
N HIS A 237 -10.58 5.30 12.76
CA HIS A 237 -10.87 5.75 14.12
C HIS A 237 -10.51 4.68 15.16
N GLY A 238 -9.79 5.10 16.21
CA GLY A 238 -9.31 4.23 17.30
C GLY A 238 -8.12 3.31 16.94
N GLN A 239 -7.54 3.41 15.74
CA GLN A 239 -6.38 2.60 15.35
C GLN A 239 -5.05 3.30 15.66
N SER A 240 -4.01 2.50 15.95
CA SER A 240 -2.68 2.99 16.37
C SER A 240 -2.04 4.00 15.40
N ILE A 241 -2.31 3.88 14.09
CA ILE A 241 -1.76 4.80 13.09
C ILE A 241 -2.24 6.24 13.29
N LEU A 242 -3.44 6.46 13.83
CA LEU A 242 -3.95 7.79 14.15
C LEU A 242 -3.36 8.30 15.45
N ALA A 243 -3.15 7.43 16.44
CA ALA A 243 -2.42 7.79 17.65
C ALA A 243 -0.98 8.24 17.32
N ASP A 244 -0.32 7.57 16.36
CA ASP A 244 1.02 7.95 15.87
C ASP A 244 1.02 9.30 15.16
N ALA A 245 -0.08 9.62 14.49
CA ALA A 245 -0.29 10.93 13.91
C ALA A 245 -0.48 12.01 14.97
N GLY A 246 -0.71 11.67 16.26
CA GLY A 246 -1.12 12.61 17.29
C GLY A 246 -2.60 13.00 17.14
N LEU A 247 -3.42 12.08 16.64
CA LEU A 247 -4.87 12.25 16.49
C LEU A 247 -5.58 11.33 17.46
N GLU A 248 -6.10 11.93 18.52
CA GLU A 248 -6.85 11.20 19.54
C GLU A 248 -8.25 10.84 19.03
N GLU A 249 -8.90 9.89 19.72
CA GLU A 249 -10.26 9.47 19.39
C GLU A 249 -11.24 10.63 19.40
N ARG A 250 -11.11 11.59 20.32
CA ARG A 250 -12.00 12.77 20.36
C ARG A 250 -11.97 13.59 19.07
N GLN A 251 -10.80 13.70 18.43
CA GLN A 251 -10.61 14.47 17.20
C GLN A 251 -11.13 13.71 15.99
N THR A 252 -11.08 12.37 16.02
CA THR A 252 -11.45 11.51 14.89
C THR A 252 -12.90 11.01 14.95
N ARG A 253 -13.55 11.12 16.12
CA ARG A 253 -14.94 10.70 16.36
C ARG A 253 -15.95 11.36 15.41
N PRO A 254 -15.91 12.69 15.14
CA PRO A 254 -16.85 13.30 14.20
C PRO A 254 -16.81 12.67 12.79
N PHE A 255 -15.62 12.30 12.32
CA PHE A 255 -15.46 11.60 11.03
C PHE A 255 -16.06 10.18 11.07
N ARG A 256 -15.94 9.49 12.21
CA ARG A 256 -16.53 8.15 12.41
C ARG A 256 -18.05 8.20 12.40
N GLU A 257 -18.62 9.20 13.06
CA GLU A 257 -20.08 9.43 13.12
C GLU A 257 -20.63 9.76 11.73
N ALA A 258 -19.99 10.71 11.03
CA ALA A 258 -20.36 11.06 9.66
C ALA A 258 -20.29 9.86 8.71
N LEU A 259 -19.22 9.06 8.76
CA LEU A 259 -19.08 7.84 7.96
C LEU A 259 -20.22 6.85 8.22
N SER A 260 -20.59 6.66 9.50
CA SER A 260 -21.66 5.74 9.89
C SER A 260 -23.04 6.23 9.43
N ALA A 261 -23.23 7.55 9.39
CA ALA A 261 -24.44 8.20 8.88
C ALA A 261 -24.48 8.35 7.35
N GLY A 262 -23.39 7.99 6.63
CA GLY A 262 -23.27 8.25 5.19
C GLY A 262 -23.18 9.74 4.83
N ALA A 263 -22.78 10.60 5.78
CA ALA A 263 -22.71 12.04 5.62
C ALA A 263 -21.29 12.50 5.20
N PRO A 264 -21.17 13.58 4.40
CA PRO A 264 -19.88 14.14 4.04
C PRO A 264 -19.23 14.85 5.24
N ALA A 265 -17.94 14.59 5.45
CA ALA A 265 -17.15 15.20 6.54
C ALA A 265 -15.90 15.95 6.04
N ALA A 266 -15.81 16.24 4.74
CA ALA A 266 -14.66 16.95 4.17
C ALA A 266 -14.43 18.33 4.81
N HIS A 267 -15.52 19.02 5.19
CA HIS A 267 -15.48 20.32 5.85
C HIS A 267 -14.85 20.31 7.25
N LEU A 268 -14.71 19.13 7.88
CA LEU A 268 -14.03 18.96 9.17
C LEU A 268 -12.51 18.79 9.02
N VAL A 269 -12.01 18.60 7.79
CA VAL A 269 -10.58 18.49 7.52
C VAL A 269 -10.01 19.88 7.31
N ASP A 270 -9.31 20.39 8.33
CA ASP A 270 -8.57 21.64 8.24
C ASP A 270 -7.23 21.48 7.49
N ASP A 271 -6.58 22.60 7.19
CA ASP A 271 -5.32 22.60 6.45
C ASP A 271 -4.17 21.98 7.25
N ALA A 272 -4.24 21.99 8.59
CA ALA A 272 -3.27 21.33 9.46
C ALA A 272 -3.35 19.80 9.34
N LEU A 273 -4.55 19.24 9.24
CA LEU A 273 -4.77 17.82 8.94
C LEU A 273 -4.27 17.46 7.54
N VAL A 274 -4.54 18.30 6.54
CA VAL A 274 -4.01 18.10 5.17
C VAL A 274 -2.48 18.07 5.20
N GLU A 275 -1.85 19.05 5.85
CA GLU A 275 -0.40 19.14 5.95
C GLU A 275 0.20 17.91 6.66
N ARG A 276 -0.47 17.35 7.68
CA ARG A 276 0.03 16.18 8.42
C ARG A 276 -0.15 14.86 7.68
N LEU A 277 -1.18 14.73 6.84
CA LEU A 277 -1.67 13.44 6.35
C LEU A 277 -1.54 13.25 4.83
N ALA A 278 -1.16 14.29 4.08
CA ALA A 278 -1.12 14.26 2.62
C ALA A 278 0.12 14.95 2.03
N ILE A 279 0.37 14.66 0.76
CA ILE A 279 1.28 15.39 -0.13
C ILE A 279 0.38 16.19 -1.08
N ALA A 280 -0.06 17.38 -0.65
CA ALA A 280 -1.04 18.17 -1.40
C ALA A 280 -0.68 19.66 -1.44
N GLY A 281 -0.67 20.25 -2.64
CA GLY A 281 -0.45 21.68 -2.83
C GLY A 281 0.21 22.01 -4.17
N THR A 282 0.95 23.11 -4.18
CA THR A 282 1.83 23.47 -5.29
C THR A 282 2.99 22.47 -5.42
N PRO A 283 3.72 22.45 -6.55
CA PRO A 283 4.90 21.59 -6.68
C PRO A 283 5.91 21.82 -5.54
N ALA A 284 6.07 23.05 -5.08
CA ALA A 284 6.93 23.39 -3.95
C ALA A 284 6.39 22.84 -2.61
N ASP A 285 5.08 22.87 -2.39
CA ASP A 285 4.45 22.29 -1.19
C ASP A 285 4.65 20.78 -1.15
N CYS A 286 4.42 20.10 -2.28
CA CYS A 286 4.60 18.66 -2.41
C CYS A 286 6.07 18.24 -2.17
N ARG A 287 7.04 19.01 -2.69
CA ARG A 287 8.47 18.76 -2.39
C ARG A 287 8.78 18.83 -0.90
N ARG A 288 8.29 19.84 -0.19
CA ARG A 288 8.49 19.95 1.28
C ARG A 288 7.82 18.80 2.02
N ALA A 289 6.62 18.39 1.59
CA ALA A 289 5.93 17.25 2.18
C ALA A 289 6.70 15.93 1.98
N LEU A 290 7.25 15.71 0.78
CA LEU A 290 8.11 14.56 0.47
C LEU A 290 9.36 14.53 1.37
N ALA A 291 10.08 15.65 1.50
CA ALA A 291 11.27 15.73 2.34
C ALA A 291 11.01 15.25 3.77
N ARG A 292 9.87 15.63 4.38
CA ARG A 292 9.51 15.16 5.74
C ARG A 292 9.29 13.65 5.83
N PHE A 293 8.78 13.02 4.77
CA PHE A 293 8.62 11.56 4.72
C PHE A 293 9.96 10.86 4.53
N ALA A 294 10.82 11.40 3.68
CA ALA A 294 12.15 10.87 3.46
C ALA A 294 13.04 11.00 4.71
N GLU A 295 13.03 12.15 5.40
CA GLU A 295 13.69 12.34 6.70
C GLU A 295 13.21 11.34 7.77
N ALA A 296 11.96 10.91 7.69
CA ALA A 296 11.43 9.87 8.58
C ALA A 296 11.87 8.44 8.19
N GLY A 297 12.53 8.29 7.05
CA GLY A 297 12.98 7.04 6.47
C GLY A 297 11.91 6.35 5.64
N LEU A 298 11.01 7.04 4.94
CA LEU A 298 10.13 6.39 3.98
C LEU A 298 10.93 6.06 2.71
N ASP A 299 10.91 4.81 2.25
CA ASP A 299 11.57 4.42 1.00
C ASP A 299 10.72 4.84 -0.22
N THR A 300 9.41 4.69 -0.15
CA THR A 300 8.51 5.01 -1.27
C THR A 300 7.16 5.54 -0.81
N PRO A 301 6.81 6.79 -1.18
CA PRO A 301 5.43 7.22 -1.17
C PRO A 301 4.72 6.57 -2.35
N VAL A 302 3.60 5.91 -2.07
CA VAL A 302 2.67 5.40 -3.07
C VAL A 302 1.53 6.40 -3.18
N ALA A 303 1.56 7.20 -4.24
CA ALA A 303 0.58 8.25 -4.49
C ALA A 303 -0.81 7.64 -4.64
N LEU A 304 -1.71 8.02 -3.75
CA LEU A 304 -3.14 7.75 -3.87
C LEU A 304 -3.83 9.04 -4.28
N VAL A 305 -4.17 9.14 -5.56
CA VAL A 305 -4.77 10.34 -6.15
C VAL A 305 -6.27 10.39 -5.84
N PRO A 306 -6.81 11.51 -5.33
CA PRO A 306 -8.25 11.66 -5.11
C PRO A 306 -9.08 11.42 -6.39
N PRO A 307 -10.24 10.74 -6.32
CA PRO A 307 -11.08 10.48 -7.49
C PRO A 307 -11.60 11.74 -8.21
N ALA A 308 -11.59 12.89 -7.53
CA ALA A 308 -12.05 14.17 -8.08
C ALA A 308 -11.05 14.80 -9.08
N LEU A 309 -9.82 14.27 -9.17
CA LEU A 309 -8.78 14.78 -10.07
C LEU A 309 -8.64 13.89 -11.31
N ASP A 310 -8.18 14.48 -12.41
CA ASP A 310 -7.81 13.70 -13.58
C ASP A 310 -6.53 12.89 -13.29
N LEU A 311 -6.68 11.58 -13.24
CA LEU A 311 -5.59 10.68 -12.90
C LEU A 311 -4.44 10.71 -13.93
N HIS A 312 -4.73 10.93 -15.21
CA HIS A 312 -3.69 10.96 -16.25
C HIS A 312 -2.83 12.22 -16.14
N GLU A 313 -3.48 13.37 -15.91
CA GLU A 313 -2.81 14.62 -15.58
C GLU A 313 -1.95 14.48 -14.33
N GLN A 314 -2.50 13.93 -13.25
CA GLN A 314 -1.76 13.72 -12.00
C GLN A 314 -0.56 12.78 -12.19
N ILE A 315 -0.68 11.72 -12.99
CA ILE A 315 0.47 10.86 -13.35
C ILE A 315 1.58 11.68 -14.02
N SER A 316 1.22 12.50 -15.02
CA SER A 316 2.18 13.36 -15.73
C SER A 316 2.87 14.33 -14.77
N ARG A 317 2.09 14.98 -13.89
CA ARG A 317 2.62 15.91 -12.89
C ARG A 317 3.52 15.23 -11.87
N ILE A 318 3.11 14.08 -11.32
CA ILE A 318 3.94 13.31 -10.37
C ILE A 318 5.27 12.93 -11.04
N GLY A 319 5.24 12.43 -12.27
CA GLY A 319 6.44 12.07 -13.02
C GLY A 319 7.37 13.24 -13.31
N ARG A 320 6.82 14.39 -13.71
CA ARG A 320 7.62 15.58 -14.05
C ARG A 320 8.13 16.34 -12.81
N GLU A 321 7.32 16.41 -11.75
CA GLU A 321 7.56 17.33 -10.64
C GLU A 321 8.05 16.62 -9.38
N LEU A 322 7.55 15.43 -9.07
CA LEU A 322 7.84 14.76 -7.80
C LEU A 322 8.87 13.62 -7.93
N VAL A 323 8.85 12.85 -9.02
CA VAL A 323 9.86 11.79 -9.23
C VAL A 323 11.29 12.34 -9.21
N PRO A 324 11.63 13.46 -9.89
CA PRO A 324 12.96 14.04 -9.79
C PRO A 324 13.29 14.51 -8.37
N ALA A 325 12.31 15.10 -7.67
CA ALA A 325 12.51 15.57 -6.30
C ALA A 325 12.77 14.40 -5.34
N TRP A 326 12.06 13.29 -5.49
CA TRP A 326 12.25 12.10 -4.66
C TRP A 326 13.58 11.41 -4.92
N LYS A 327 14.14 11.54 -6.13
CA LYS A 327 15.46 11.00 -6.50
C LYS A 327 16.63 11.87 -6.02
N ASP A 328 16.37 13.14 -5.73
CA ASP A 328 17.39 14.06 -5.24
C ASP A 328 17.89 13.60 -3.86
N PRO A 329 19.20 13.35 -3.68
CA PRO A 329 19.77 13.05 -2.37
C PRO A 329 19.49 14.15 -1.33
N GLY A 330 19.28 15.40 -1.74
CA GLY A 330 18.88 16.47 -0.81
C GLY A 330 17.47 16.28 -0.23
N CYS A 331 16.65 15.43 -0.86
CA CYS A 331 15.36 15.00 -0.33
C CYS A 331 15.48 13.76 0.55
N ARG A 332 16.51 12.91 0.41
CA ARG A 332 16.60 11.56 1.01
C ARG A 332 17.65 11.41 2.10
#